data_AF-A0A7Y5Y034-F1
#
_entry.id   AF-A0A7Y5Y034-F1
#
_cell.length_a   1.000
_cell.length_b   1.000
_cell.length_c   1.000
_cell.angle_alpha   90.00
_cell.angle_beta   90.00
_cell.angle_gamma   90.00
#
_symmetry.space_group_name_H-M   'P 1'
#
loop_
_entity.id
_entity.type
_entity.pdbx_description
1 polymer ?
#
loop_
_entity_poly.entity_id
_entity_poly.type
_entity_poly.pdbx_seq_one_letter_code
_entity_poly.pdbx_strand_id
1 'polypeptide(L)'
;MAGVVAQVEKRLAELRVHHAEGTRTSVMTHVAWAPPKWAEAARKTLAGLEELHPSRTILLFPQAGTRDEIGVDVELRCFTIPGSSREVCSEVIKLRLRGARSRVPGSIVEPLLINDLPTFCRWRGLPPWGEPELEQLVDVCDRLVVDSSEWRGLPGAYRKLEALFERIAVSDIAWGRSLAWRGRLAALWPEIRRAE
;
A
#
# COMPACT_ATOMS: atom_id res chain seq x y z
N MET A 1 3.74 -4.38 -20.94
CA MET A 1 4.18 -4.13 -19.56
C MET A 1 5.62 -3.62 -19.49
N ALA A 2 6.55 -4.15 -20.30
CA ALA A 2 7.94 -3.68 -20.40
C ALA A 2 8.11 -2.14 -20.51
N GLY A 3 7.18 -1.44 -21.18
CA GLY A 3 7.22 0.03 -21.28
C GLY A 3 7.03 0.80 -19.97
N VAL A 4 6.18 0.32 -19.05
CA VAL A 4 5.88 1.03 -17.79
C VAL A 4 7.07 0.93 -16.83
N VAL A 5 7.63 -0.28 -16.68
CA VAL A 5 8.80 -0.51 -15.82
C VAL A 5 9.99 0.30 -16.31
N ALA A 6 10.28 0.25 -17.62
CA ALA A 6 11.35 1.04 -18.21
C ALA A 6 11.13 2.55 -18.03
N GLN A 7 9.89 3.03 -18.16
CA GLN A 7 9.56 4.44 -17.93
C GLN A 7 9.77 4.84 -16.46
N VAL A 8 9.34 4.01 -15.51
CA VAL A 8 9.53 4.26 -14.07
C VAL A 8 11.01 4.27 -13.73
N GLU A 9 11.77 3.26 -14.13
CA GLU A 9 13.20 3.17 -13.81
C GLU A 9 14.00 4.30 -14.47
N LYS A 10 13.67 4.66 -15.72
CA LYS A 10 14.27 5.84 -16.36
C LYS A 10 14.01 7.11 -15.56
N ARG A 11 12.76 7.34 -15.13
CA ARG A 11 12.40 8.56 -14.39
C ARG A 11 13.02 8.59 -13.00
N LEU A 12 13.08 7.45 -12.31
CA LEU A 12 13.80 7.32 -11.05
C LEU A 12 15.29 7.59 -11.23
N ALA A 13 15.91 7.06 -12.29
CA ALA A 13 17.32 7.33 -12.59
C ALA A 13 17.59 8.83 -12.81
N GLU A 14 16.74 9.51 -13.57
CA GLU A 14 16.83 10.97 -13.77
C GLU A 14 16.73 11.74 -12.44
N LEU A 15 15.76 11.40 -11.59
CA LEU A 15 15.58 12.06 -10.29
C LEU A 15 16.75 11.80 -9.34
N ARG A 16 17.33 10.60 -9.37
CA ARG A 16 18.48 10.21 -8.53
C ARG A 16 19.73 11.03 -8.84
N VAL A 17 19.95 11.43 -10.10
CA VAL A 17 21.10 12.28 -10.47
C VAL A 17 21.05 13.64 -9.76
N HIS A 18 19.86 14.18 -9.52
CA HIS A 18 19.68 15.47 -8.84
C HIS A 18 19.88 15.40 -7.32
N HIS A 19 19.89 14.21 -6.72
CA HIS A 19 20.01 13.98 -5.27
C HIS A 19 21.21 13.08 -4.93
N ALA A 20 22.35 13.28 -5.60
CA ALA A 20 23.52 12.40 -5.52
C ALA A 20 24.12 12.23 -4.11
N GLU A 21 23.82 13.12 -3.17
CA GLU A 21 24.26 13.04 -1.76
C GLU A 21 23.29 12.27 -0.84
N GLY A 22 22.10 11.92 -1.34
CA GLY A 22 21.09 11.16 -0.60
C GLY A 22 21.43 9.67 -0.51
N THR A 23 21.47 9.14 0.71
CA THR A 23 21.59 7.69 0.92
C THR A 23 20.23 7.05 0.74
N ARG A 24 20.11 6.17 -0.25
CA ARG A 24 18.89 5.38 -0.44
C ARG A 24 18.79 4.32 0.64
N THR A 25 17.72 4.38 1.41
CA THR A 25 17.28 3.26 2.24
C THR A 25 15.82 2.99 1.92
N SER A 26 15.51 1.74 1.65
CA SER A 26 14.12 1.28 1.63
C SER A 26 14.06 0.08 2.56
N VAL A 27 13.12 0.12 3.49
CA VAL A 27 12.88 -0.99 4.43
C VAL A 27 11.68 -1.83 4.00
N MET A 28 10.85 -1.32 3.09
CA MET A 28 9.66 -2.00 2.55
C MET A 28 9.16 -1.35 1.26
N THR A 29 8.23 -2.03 0.58
CA THR A 29 7.40 -1.44 -0.48
C THR A 29 5.95 -1.30 -0.01
N HIS A 30 5.39 -0.09 -0.11
CA HIS A 30 3.98 0.18 0.13
C HIS A 30 3.23 0.27 -1.18
N VAL A 31 2.25 -0.61 -1.39
CA VAL A 31 1.28 -0.51 -2.48
C VAL A 31 -0.02 0.04 -1.90
N ALA A 32 -0.65 1.02 -2.54
CA ALA A 32 -1.97 1.49 -2.10
C ALA A 32 -2.96 1.53 -3.26
N TRP A 33 -4.07 0.82 -3.08
CA TRP A 33 -5.21 0.90 -3.98
C TRP A 33 -6.10 2.09 -3.59
N ALA A 34 -6.12 3.11 -4.44
CA ALA A 34 -6.74 4.40 -4.14
C ALA A 34 -7.67 4.85 -5.30
N PRO A 35 -8.90 4.31 -5.39
CA PRO A 35 -9.91 4.83 -6.32
C PRO A 35 -10.19 6.31 -6.01
N PRO A 36 -10.83 7.09 -6.91
CA PRO A 36 -10.93 8.55 -6.80
C PRO A 36 -11.40 9.05 -5.42
N LYS A 37 -12.35 8.35 -4.79
CA LYS A 37 -12.84 8.66 -3.43
C LYS A 37 -11.76 8.64 -2.34
N TRP A 38 -10.68 7.89 -2.52
CA TRP A 38 -9.62 7.65 -1.54
C TRP A 38 -8.26 8.23 -1.95
N ALA A 39 -8.14 8.80 -3.15
CA ALA A 39 -6.88 9.29 -3.70
C ALA A 39 -6.20 10.32 -2.78
N GLU A 40 -6.96 11.28 -2.28
CA GLU A 40 -6.42 12.34 -1.40
C GLU A 40 -6.01 11.79 -0.03
N ALA A 41 -6.84 10.93 0.55
CA ALA A 41 -6.53 10.28 1.82
C ALA A 41 -5.28 9.39 1.72
N ALA A 42 -5.07 8.69 0.59
CA ALA A 42 -3.87 7.91 0.34
C ALA A 42 -2.62 8.80 0.27
N ARG A 43 -2.67 9.90 -0.48
CA ARG A 43 -1.56 10.86 -0.57
C ARG A 43 -1.20 11.46 0.79
N LYS A 44 -2.19 11.88 1.57
CA LYS A 44 -1.98 12.45 2.91
C LYS A 44 -1.36 11.44 3.88
N THR A 45 -1.80 10.17 3.85
CA THR A 45 -1.21 9.12 4.69
C THR A 45 0.26 8.89 4.34
N LEU A 46 0.61 8.88 3.06
CA LEU A 46 1.99 8.64 2.63
C LEU A 46 2.94 9.76 3.03
N ALA A 47 2.53 11.01 2.87
CA ALA A 47 3.34 12.15 3.29
C ALA A 47 3.76 12.07 4.78
N GLY A 48 2.99 11.39 5.64
CA GLY A 48 3.34 11.17 7.05
C GLY A 48 4.13 9.88 7.32
N LEU A 49 4.18 8.93 6.39
CA LEU A 49 4.94 7.67 6.54
C LEU A 49 6.40 7.82 6.10
N GLU A 50 6.65 8.68 5.12
CA GLU A 50 7.95 8.86 4.47
C GLU A 50 9.06 9.34 5.42
N GLU A 51 8.71 10.09 6.47
CA GLU A 51 9.66 10.57 7.48
C GLU A 51 10.11 9.45 8.44
N LEU A 52 9.24 8.49 8.72
CA LEU A 52 9.49 7.43 9.72
C LEU A 52 10.04 6.14 9.09
N HIS A 53 9.62 5.83 7.86
CA HIS A 53 9.92 4.57 7.20
C HIS A 53 10.29 4.80 5.74
N PRO A 54 11.59 5.02 5.45
CA PRO A 54 12.09 5.14 4.10
C PRO A 54 11.65 3.94 3.26
N SER A 55 10.89 4.17 2.21
CA SER A 55 10.21 3.10 1.46
C SER A 55 9.97 3.47 0.01
N ARG A 56 9.76 2.44 -0.82
CA ARG A 56 9.15 2.64 -2.14
C ARG A 56 7.65 2.59 -1.98
N THR A 57 6.96 3.59 -2.49
CA THR A 57 5.51 3.69 -2.48
C THR A 57 4.98 3.61 -3.91
N ILE A 58 4.00 2.74 -4.14
CA ILE A 58 3.30 2.57 -5.41
C ILE A 58 1.81 2.89 -5.20
N LEU A 59 1.37 4.02 -5.70
CA LEU A 59 0.00 4.49 -5.65
C LEU A 59 -0.76 4.09 -6.92
N LEU A 60 -1.81 3.29 -6.76
CA LEU A 60 -2.66 2.83 -7.85
C LEU A 60 -3.98 3.62 -7.85
N PHE A 61 -4.20 4.40 -8.92
CA PHE A 61 -5.40 5.19 -9.12
C PHE A 61 -6.23 4.57 -10.26
N PRO A 62 -7.14 3.62 -9.97
CA PRO A 62 -8.05 3.09 -10.98
C PRO A 62 -9.03 4.17 -11.45
N GLN A 63 -9.23 4.26 -12.75
CA GLN A 63 -10.12 5.24 -13.39
C GLN A 63 -10.97 4.56 -14.46
N ALA A 64 -12.26 4.89 -14.47
CA ALA A 64 -13.15 4.49 -15.56
C ALA A 64 -12.68 5.12 -16.88
N GLY A 65 -12.74 4.36 -17.96
CA GLY A 65 -12.36 4.84 -19.29
C GLY A 65 -12.47 3.74 -20.34
N THR A 66 -12.60 4.15 -21.60
CA THR A 66 -12.68 3.24 -22.75
C THR A 66 -11.33 2.95 -23.40
N ARG A 67 -10.29 3.72 -23.04
CA ARG A 67 -8.91 3.52 -23.51
C ARG A 67 -8.07 2.84 -22.45
N ASP A 68 -7.30 1.85 -22.89
CA ASP A 68 -6.36 1.12 -22.05
C ASP A 68 -5.05 1.90 -21.95
N GLU A 69 -4.83 2.58 -20.83
CA GLU A 69 -3.69 3.46 -20.63
C GLU A 69 -3.17 3.35 -19.20
N ILE A 70 -1.85 3.46 -19.05
CA ILE A 70 -1.20 3.62 -17.74
C ILE A 70 -0.48 4.96 -17.75
N GLY A 71 -0.99 5.90 -16.97
CA GLY A 71 -0.30 7.15 -16.73
C GLY A 71 0.71 6.98 -15.60
N VAL A 72 1.96 7.34 -15.85
CA VAL A 72 3.07 7.24 -14.88
C VAL A 72 3.47 8.63 -14.42
N ASP A 73 3.61 8.79 -13.11
CA ASP A 73 4.22 9.94 -12.46
C ASP A 73 5.11 9.44 -11.32
N VAL A 74 6.30 10.00 -11.18
CA VAL A 74 7.31 9.51 -10.23
C VAL A 74 7.93 10.70 -9.52
N GLU A 75 8.01 10.59 -8.19
CA GLU A 75 8.62 11.59 -7.32
C GLU A 75 9.69 10.93 -6.45
N LEU A 76 10.72 11.69 -6.13
CA LEU A 76 11.68 11.36 -5.08
C LEU A 76 11.46 12.34 -3.94
N ARG A 77 11.36 11.82 -2.71
CA ARG A 77 11.10 12.63 -1.51
C ARG A 77 12.22 12.43 -0.51
N CYS A 78 13.05 13.45 -0.36
CA CYS A 78 14.25 13.41 0.47
C CYS A 78 14.04 14.21 1.75
N PHE A 79 14.53 13.66 2.85
CA PHE A 79 14.47 14.26 4.19
C PHE A 79 15.89 14.26 4.77
N THR A 80 16.30 15.39 5.35
CA THR A 80 17.59 15.49 6.03
C THR A 80 17.49 14.86 7.42
N ILE A 81 18.42 13.99 7.77
CA ILE A 81 18.49 13.42 9.12
C ILE A 81 18.93 14.52 10.09
N PRO A 82 18.19 14.79 11.19
CA PRO A 82 18.61 15.79 12.18
C PRO A 82 20.05 15.54 12.68
N GLY A 83 20.90 16.57 12.57
CA GLY A 83 22.32 16.48 12.98
C GLY A 83 23.25 15.79 11.98
N SER A 84 22.78 15.46 10.77
CA SER A 84 23.61 14.92 9.68
C SER A 84 23.46 15.77 8.41
N SER A 85 24.50 15.78 7.57
CA SER A 85 24.39 16.28 6.17
C SER A 85 23.78 15.23 5.22
N ARG A 86 23.47 14.03 5.71
CA ARG A 86 22.88 12.96 4.91
C ARG A 86 21.39 13.14 4.73
N GLU A 87 20.94 12.94 3.51
CA GLU A 87 19.51 12.85 3.17
C GLU A 87 19.09 11.39 3.02
N VAL A 88 17.84 11.11 3.39
CA VAL A 88 17.18 9.83 3.15
C VAL A 88 16.02 10.07 2.19
N CYS A 89 16.02 9.33 1.08
CA CYS A 89 15.04 9.52 0.03
C CYS A 89 14.08 8.32 -0.12
N SER A 90 12.80 8.61 -0.19
CA SER A 90 11.72 7.67 -0.51
C SER A 90 11.26 7.85 -1.95
N GLU A 91 10.88 6.75 -2.61
CA GLU A 91 10.43 6.75 -4.00
C GLU A 91 8.91 6.68 -4.04
N VAL A 92 8.25 7.60 -4.75
CA VAL A 92 6.79 7.60 -4.89
C VAL A 92 6.42 7.45 -6.35
N ILE A 93 5.87 6.29 -6.71
CA ILE A 93 5.40 5.94 -8.04
C ILE A 93 3.88 6.04 -8.06
N LYS A 94 3.32 6.87 -8.94
CA LYS A 94 1.89 7.10 -9.10
C LYS A 94 1.45 6.55 -10.46
N LEU A 95 0.55 5.57 -10.43
CA LEU A 95 0.04 4.89 -11.61
C LEU A 95 -1.46 5.16 -11.76
N ARG A 96 -1.84 5.85 -12.83
CA ARG A 96 -3.24 6.04 -13.24
C ARG A 96 -3.62 4.91 -14.19
N LEU A 97 -4.45 3.99 -13.72
CA LEU A 97 -4.85 2.79 -14.45
C LEU A 97 -6.21 3.02 -15.13
N ARG A 98 -6.23 3.09 -16.46
CA ARG A 98 -7.47 3.35 -17.24
C ARG A 98 -7.88 2.13 -18.06
N GLY A 99 -9.19 1.94 -18.21
CA GLY A 99 -9.75 0.84 -19.00
C GLY A 99 -9.41 -0.52 -18.40
N ALA A 100 -9.04 -1.49 -19.25
CA ALA A 100 -8.67 -2.83 -18.83
C ALA A 100 -7.44 -2.87 -17.90
N ARG A 101 -6.62 -1.80 -17.88
CA ARG A 101 -5.44 -1.71 -17.02
C ARG A 101 -5.78 -1.64 -15.54
N SER A 102 -6.97 -1.18 -15.16
CA SER A 102 -7.39 -1.24 -13.76
C SER A 102 -7.64 -2.67 -13.30
N ARG A 103 -7.95 -3.61 -14.21
CA ARG A 103 -8.25 -5.02 -13.87
C ARG A 103 -7.02 -5.92 -13.74
N VAL A 104 -5.83 -5.41 -14.04
CA VAL A 104 -4.57 -6.20 -14.02
C VAL A 104 -3.47 -5.58 -13.14
N PRO A 105 -3.76 -5.15 -11.90
CA PRO A 105 -2.79 -4.43 -11.09
C PRO A 105 -1.59 -5.29 -10.65
N GLY A 106 -1.76 -6.61 -10.45
CA GLY A 106 -0.67 -7.48 -9.99
C GLY A 106 0.51 -7.47 -10.96
N SER A 107 0.24 -7.73 -12.24
CA SER A 107 1.28 -7.76 -13.28
C SER A 107 1.95 -6.40 -13.53
N ILE A 108 1.33 -5.30 -13.07
CA ILE A 108 1.90 -3.95 -13.14
C ILE A 108 2.78 -3.66 -11.92
N VAL A 109 2.35 -4.11 -10.74
CA VAL A 109 3.02 -3.87 -9.45
C VAL A 109 4.22 -4.78 -9.26
N GLU A 110 4.08 -6.07 -9.55
CA GLU A 110 5.09 -7.11 -9.33
C GLU A 110 6.50 -6.70 -9.82
N PRO A 111 6.70 -6.23 -11.07
CA PRO A 111 8.03 -5.85 -11.54
C PRO A 111 8.57 -4.54 -10.94
N LEU A 112 7.75 -3.79 -10.19
CA LEU A 112 8.14 -2.55 -9.51
C LEU A 112 8.47 -2.79 -8.03
N LEU A 113 8.27 -4.00 -7.52
CA LEU A 113 8.63 -4.36 -6.15
C LEU A 113 10.16 -4.39 -5.99
N ILE A 114 10.63 -4.07 -4.79
CA ILE A 114 12.04 -4.24 -4.44
C ILE A 114 12.20 -5.66 -3.89
N ASN A 115 13.02 -6.46 -4.56
CA ASN A 115 13.33 -7.82 -4.11
C ASN A 115 13.86 -7.81 -2.66
N ASP A 116 13.54 -8.87 -1.93
CA ASP A 116 13.96 -9.11 -0.54
C ASP A 116 13.47 -8.10 0.50
N LEU A 117 12.57 -7.18 0.13
CA LEU A 117 11.90 -6.27 1.06
C LEU A 117 10.42 -6.63 1.22
N PRO A 118 9.87 -6.54 2.43
CA PRO A 118 8.45 -6.82 2.66
C PRO A 118 7.56 -5.82 1.92
N THR A 119 6.41 -6.32 1.46
CA THR A 119 5.47 -5.61 0.60
C THR A 119 4.09 -5.54 1.27
N PHE A 120 3.55 -4.32 1.40
CA PHE A 120 2.31 -4.06 2.10
C PHE A 120 1.30 -3.43 1.16
N CYS A 121 0.13 -4.05 0.99
CA CYS A 121 -0.98 -3.51 0.22
C CYS A 121 -2.01 -2.82 1.11
N ARG A 122 -2.13 -1.50 1.07
CA ARG A 122 -3.21 -0.75 1.72
C ARG A 122 -4.44 -0.70 0.82
N TRP A 123 -5.53 -1.34 1.24
CA TRP A 123 -6.81 -1.30 0.53
C TRP A 123 -7.86 -0.44 1.25
N ARG A 124 -8.18 0.74 0.72
CA ARG A 124 -9.13 1.67 1.36
C ARG A 124 -10.60 1.34 1.05
N GLY A 125 -11.43 1.33 2.10
CA GLY A 125 -12.82 0.89 2.06
C GLY A 125 -12.98 -0.63 2.10
N LEU A 126 -14.22 -1.10 1.89
CA LEU A 126 -14.52 -2.53 1.80
C LEU A 126 -13.83 -3.15 0.57
N PRO A 127 -12.98 -4.18 0.73
CA PRO A 127 -12.39 -4.88 -0.39
C PRO A 127 -13.45 -5.54 -1.29
N PRO A 128 -13.27 -5.51 -2.62
CA PRO A 128 -14.16 -6.14 -3.58
C PRO A 128 -13.82 -7.63 -3.65
N TRP A 129 -14.37 -8.39 -2.71
CA TRP A 129 -14.07 -9.81 -2.55
C TRP A 129 -14.24 -10.60 -3.86
N GLY A 130 -13.20 -11.32 -4.27
CA GLY A 130 -13.20 -12.14 -5.49
C GLY A 130 -13.01 -11.36 -6.79
N GLU A 131 -12.93 -10.02 -6.75
CA GLU A 131 -12.64 -9.25 -7.96
C GLU A 131 -11.14 -9.32 -8.31
N PRO A 132 -10.78 -9.38 -9.61
CA PRO A 132 -9.41 -9.63 -10.06
C PRO A 132 -8.37 -8.66 -9.48
N GLU A 133 -8.75 -7.41 -9.22
CA GLU A 133 -7.84 -6.38 -8.69
C GLU A 133 -7.38 -6.69 -7.27
N LEU A 134 -8.28 -7.20 -6.43
CA LEU A 134 -7.94 -7.60 -5.08
C LEU A 134 -7.11 -8.87 -5.11
N GLU A 135 -7.57 -9.88 -5.85
CA GLU A 135 -6.93 -11.20 -5.92
C GLU A 135 -5.48 -11.09 -6.40
N GLN A 136 -5.23 -10.33 -7.46
CA GLN A 136 -3.89 -10.12 -7.98
C GLN A 136 -2.98 -9.36 -7.02
N LEU A 137 -3.50 -8.40 -6.25
CA LEU A 137 -2.70 -7.68 -5.26
C LEU A 137 -2.41 -8.54 -4.03
N VAL A 138 -3.33 -9.43 -3.66
CA VAL A 138 -3.12 -10.45 -2.63
C VAL A 138 -2.00 -11.41 -3.05
N ASP A 139 -1.95 -11.80 -4.33
CA ASP A 139 -0.96 -12.76 -4.80
C ASP A 139 0.47 -12.20 -4.92
N VAL A 140 0.63 -10.87 -5.01
CA VAL A 140 1.95 -10.22 -5.20
C VAL A 140 2.44 -9.44 -3.98
N CYS A 141 1.67 -9.39 -2.89
CA CYS A 141 2.04 -8.67 -1.66
C CYS A 141 2.14 -9.61 -0.47
N ASP A 142 3.01 -9.28 0.49
CA ASP A 142 3.19 -10.10 1.70
C ASP A 142 2.11 -9.83 2.76
N ARG A 143 1.56 -8.61 2.78
CA ARG A 143 0.55 -8.20 3.77
C ARG A 143 -0.53 -7.29 3.20
N LEU A 144 -1.79 -7.66 3.41
CA LEU A 144 -2.95 -6.81 3.17
C LEU A 144 -3.26 -5.98 4.43
N VAL A 145 -3.31 -4.66 4.27
CA VAL A 145 -3.65 -3.69 5.31
C VAL A 145 -5.02 -3.07 5.00
N VAL A 146 -5.97 -3.30 5.89
CA VAL A 146 -7.34 -2.80 5.80
C VAL A 146 -7.68 -1.90 6.99
N ASP A 147 -8.81 -1.21 6.91
CA ASP A 147 -9.38 -0.49 8.04
C ASP A 147 -10.88 -0.83 8.11
N SER A 148 -11.26 -1.72 9.02
CA SER A 148 -12.64 -2.19 9.13
C SER A 148 -13.62 -1.11 9.62
N SER A 149 -13.12 0.02 10.13
CA SER A 149 -13.96 1.19 10.40
C SER A 149 -14.48 1.86 9.13
N GLU A 150 -13.86 1.58 7.97
CA GLU A 150 -14.30 2.06 6.65
C GLU A 150 -15.39 1.14 6.03
N TRP A 151 -15.81 0.08 6.72
CA TRP A 151 -16.69 -0.97 6.19
C TRP A 151 -18.13 -0.86 6.68
N ARG A 152 -19.05 -1.46 5.90
CA ARG A 152 -20.43 -1.74 6.31
C ARG A 152 -20.64 -3.26 6.31
N GLY A 153 -21.69 -3.73 6.99
CA GLY A 153 -22.05 -5.16 6.99
C GLY A 153 -21.16 -6.02 7.89
N LEU A 154 -20.58 -5.44 8.95
CA LEU A 154 -19.92 -6.19 10.01
C LEU A 154 -20.95 -7.01 10.82
N PRO A 155 -20.60 -8.24 11.28
CA PRO A 155 -19.31 -8.91 11.13
C PRO A 155 -19.15 -9.70 9.81
N GLY A 156 -20.17 -9.72 8.93
CA GLY A 156 -20.16 -10.52 7.71
C GLY A 156 -18.97 -10.27 6.79
N ALA A 157 -18.48 -9.03 6.71
CA ALA A 157 -17.28 -8.68 5.95
C ALA A 157 -16.00 -9.37 6.49
N TYR A 158 -15.90 -9.64 7.79
CA TYR A 158 -14.74 -10.37 8.34
C TYR A 158 -14.68 -11.82 7.87
N ARG A 159 -15.82 -12.49 7.69
CA ARG A 159 -15.83 -13.87 7.14
C ARG A 159 -15.29 -13.91 5.71
N LYS A 160 -15.44 -12.83 4.95
CA LYS A 160 -14.85 -12.70 3.61
C LYS A 160 -13.36 -12.41 3.67
N LEU A 161 -12.92 -11.61 4.64
CA LEU A 161 -11.51 -11.34 4.89
C LEU A 161 -10.76 -12.59 5.37
N GLU A 162 -11.37 -13.40 6.24
CA GLU A 162 -10.82 -14.66 6.76
C GLU A 162 -10.40 -15.62 5.64
N ALA A 163 -11.17 -15.67 4.55
CA ALA A 163 -10.85 -16.49 3.38
C ALA A 163 -9.51 -16.14 2.70
N LEU A 164 -8.89 -15.00 3.04
CA LEU A 164 -7.59 -14.57 2.54
C LEU A 164 -6.42 -14.94 3.47
N PHE A 165 -6.68 -15.40 4.70
CA PHE A 165 -5.63 -15.58 5.72
C PHE A 165 -4.58 -16.63 5.36
N GLU A 166 -4.96 -17.65 4.59
CA GLU A 166 -4.03 -18.68 4.09
C GLU A 166 -3.15 -18.19 2.93
N ARG A 167 -3.50 -17.05 2.32
CA ARG A 167 -2.82 -16.52 1.12
C ARG A 167 -1.96 -15.31 1.40
N ILE A 168 -2.33 -14.50 2.38
CA ILE A 168 -1.64 -13.26 2.71
C ILE A 168 -1.78 -12.93 4.19
N ALA A 169 -0.75 -12.34 4.78
CA ALA A 169 -0.87 -11.80 6.12
C ALA A 169 -1.87 -10.64 6.12
N VAL A 170 -2.73 -10.53 7.13
CA VAL A 170 -3.71 -9.44 7.22
C VAL A 170 -3.47 -8.59 8.46
N SER A 171 -3.58 -7.28 8.29
CA SER A 171 -3.63 -6.31 9.38
C SER A 171 -4.86 -5.44 9.23
N ASP A 172 -5.67 -5.34 10.29
CA ASP A 172 -6.73 -4.35 10.38
C ASP A 172 -6.33 -3.21 11.34
N ILE A 173 -6.34 -1.98 10.82
CA ILE A 173 -6.05 -0.77 11.57
C ILE A 173 -7.08 -0.56 12.70
N ALA A 174 -8.37 -0.82 12.45
CA ALA A 174 -9.39 -0.63 13.48
C ALA A 174 -9.22 -1.63 14.63
N TRP A 175 -8.96 -2.91 14.30
CA TRP A 175 -8.62 -3.95 15.25
C TRP A 175 -7.38 -3.61 16.07
N GLY A 176 -6.31 -3.13 15.43
CA GLY A 176 -5.09 -2.67 16.11
C GLY A 176 -5.37 -1.53 17.08
N ARG A 177 -6.17 -0.53 16.67
CA ARG A 177 -6.57 0.61 17.51
C ARG A 177 -7.36 0.19 18.75
N SER A 178 -8.10 -0.91 18.67
CA SER A 178 -8.89 -1.44 19.78
C SER A 178 -8.06 -2.24 20.81
N LEU A 179 -6.77 -2.51 20.55
CA LEU A 179 -5.94 -3.42 21.35
C LEU A 179 -5.92 -3.07 22.85
N ALA A 180 -5.73 -1.79 23.19
CA ALA A 180 -5.70 -1.36 24.60
C ALA A 180 -7.05 -1.59 25.31
N TRP A 181 -8.17 -1.41 24.60
CA TRP A 181 -9.51 -1.67 25.13
C TRP A 181 -9.76 -3.16 25.29
N ARG A 182 -9.44 -3.97 24.29
CA ARG A 182 -9.55 -5.44 24.35
C ARG A 182 -8.75 -6.01 25.51
N GLY A 183 -7.51 -5.55 25.69
CA GLY A 183 -6.67 -5.96 26.82
C GLY A 183 -7.29 -5.62 28.19
N ARG A 184 -7.89 -4.44 28.36
CA ARG A 184 -8.58 -4.05 29.60
C ARG A 184 -9.85 -4.88 29.84
N LEU A 185 -10.64 -5.10 28.80
CA LEU A 185 -11.85 -5.93 28.89
C LEU A 185 -11.49 -7.37 29.28
N ALA A 186 -10.46 -7.95 28.65
CA ALA A 186 -9.98 -9.31 28.96
C ALA A 186 -9.32 -9.42 30.35
N ALA A 187 -8.89 -8.31 30.95
CA ALA A 187 -8.39 -8.28 32.33
C ALA A 187 -9.54 -8.24 33.35
N LEU A 188 -10.61 -7.50 33.06
CA LEU A 188 -11.77 -7.35 33.95
C LEU A 188 -12.80 -8.48 33.80
N TRP A 189 -12.90 -9.09 32.63
CA TRP A 189 -13.80 -10.20 32.32
C TRP A 189 -13.01 -11.37 31.69
N PRO A 190 -12.41 -12.25 32.49
CA PRO A 190 -11.56 -13.35 32.01
C PRO A 190 -12.24 -14.32 31.04
N GLU A 191 -13.57 -14.42 31.07
CA GLU A 191 -14.37 -15.21 30.12
C GLU A 191 -14.19 -14.73 28.67
N ILE A 192 -13.99 -13.42 28.46
CA ILE A 192 -13.75 -12.83 27.13
C ILE A 192 -12.40 -13.26 26.56
N ARG A 193 -11.39 -13.47 27.41
CA ARG A 193 -10.05 -13.93 27.01
C ARG A 193 -10.08 -15.28 26.30
N ARG A 194 -11.07 -16.13 26.59
CA ARG A 194 -11.19 -17.46 25.97
C ARG A 194 -11.78 -17.44 24.56
N ALA A 195 -12.29 -16.28 24.12
CA ALA A 195 -12.95 -16.10 22.82
C ALA A 195 -12.12 -15.27 21.81
N GLU A 196 -10.98 -14.72 22.23
CA GLU A 196 -9.95 -14.12 21.34
C GLU A 196 -8.93 -15.19 20.90
#